data_AF-A0A928MWY6-F1
#
_entry.id   AF-A0A928MWY6-F1
#
_cell.length_a   1.000
_cell.length_b   1.000
_cell.length_c   1.000
_cell.angle_alpha   90.00
_cell.angle_beta   90.00
_cell.angle_gamma   90.00
#
_symmetry.space_group_name_H-M   'P 1'
#
loop_
_entity.id
_entity.type
_entity.pdbx_description
1 polymer ?
#
loop_
_entity_poly.entity_id
_entity_poly.type
_entity_poly.pdbx_seq_one_letter_code
_entity_poly.pdbx_strand_id
1 'polypeptide(L)' 'MEVVLIIGYAVLGYWAAGQTIYANRIRIGAANDLFLTRLIVGCLLGIILIPVAIIKKIFVR' A
#
# COMPACT_ATOMS: atom_id res chain seq x y z
N MET A 1 -3.94 5.37 21.67
CA MET A 1 -4.53 4.20 20.97
C MET A 1 -4.91 4.54 19.54
N GLU A 2 -5.68 5.61 19.31
CA GLU A 2 -6.18 5.97 17.96
C GLU A 2 -5.07 6.33 16.96
N VAL A 3 -4.09 7.13 17.37
CA VAL A 3 -2.95 7.51 16.50
C VAL A 3 -2.15 6.28 16.04
N VAL A 4 -2.00 5.29 16.92
CA VAL A 4 -1.29 4.04 16.61
C VAL A 4 -2.06 3.23 15.55
N LEU A 5 -3.39 3.20 15.63
CA LEU A 5 -4.25 2.55 14.63
C LEU A 5 -4.18 3.25 13.27
N ILE A 6 -4.20 4.59 13.27
CA ILE A 6 -4.10 5.38 12.03
C ILE A 6 -2.74 5.17 11.36
N ILE A 7 -1.65 5.21 12.12
CA ILE A 7 -0.29 4.95 11.60
C ILE A 7 -0.18 3.49 11.12
N GLY A 8 -0.69 2.53 11.89
CA GLY A 8 -0.71 1.12 11.50
C GLY A 8 -1.45 0.89 10.19
N TYR A 9 -2.63 1.51 10.03
CA TYR A 9 -3.40 1.46 8.80
C TYR A 9 -2.66 2.10 7.62
N ALA A 10 -2.03 3.26 7.79
CA ALA A 10 -1.27 3.93 6.74
C ALA A 10 -0.06 3.08 6.27
N VAL A 11 0.66 2.46 7.21
CA VAL A 11 1.80 1.57 6.89
C VAL A 11 1.32 0.32 6.16
N LEU A 12 0.24 -0.32 6.63
CA LEU A 12 -0.35 -1.50 5.98
C LEU A 12 -0.91 -1.17 4.60
N GLY A 13 -1.56 -0.02 4.44
CA GLY A 13 -2.06 0.49 3.16
C GLY A 13 -0.92 0.76 2.17
N TYR A 14 0.15 1.42 2.61
CA TYR A 14 1.35 1.66 1.80
C TYR A 14 2.01 0.35 1.33
N TRP A 15 2.11 -0.64 2.22
CA TRP A 15 2.60 -1.97 1.88
C TRP A 15 1.69 -2.64 0.84
N ALA A 16 0.38 -2.67 1.11
CA ALA A 16 -0.61 -3.31 0.25
C ALA A 16 -0.66 -2.72 -1.16
N ALA A 17 -0.61 -1.38 -1.29
CA ALA A 17 -0.54 -0.70 -2.58
C ALA A 17 0.67 -1.13 -3.42
N GLY A 18 1.81 -1.42 -2.77
CA GLY A 18 2.99 -1.95 -3.44
C GLY A 18 2.83 -3.38 -3.95
N GLN A 19 2.10 -4.23 -3.22
CA GLN A 19 1.88 -5.64 -3.55
C GLN A 19 0.75 -5.87 -4.57
N THR A 20 -0.12 -4.86 -4.76
CA THR A 20 -1.31 -4.96 -5.61
C THR A 20 -1.23 -4.03 -6.82
N ILE A 21 -1.44 -2.72 -6.65
CA ILE A 21 -1.52 -1.72 -7.73
C ILE A 21 -0.16 -1.53 -8.41
N TYR A 22 0.90 -1.44 -7.61
CA TYR A 22 2.26 -1.19 -8.09
C TYR A 22 3.11 -2.45 -8.22
N ALA A 23 2.51 -3.62 -8.02
CA ALA A 23 3.22 -4.87 -8.24
C ALA A 23 3.64 -4.97 -9.71
N ASN A 24 4.91 -5.30 -9.94
CA ASN A 24 5.49 -5.45 -11.27
C ASN A 24 5.44 -4.16 -12.13
N ARG A 25 5.32 -2.98 -11.51
CA ARG A 25 5.32 -1.67 -12.18
C ARG A 25 6.59 -0.91 -11.81
N ILE A 26 7.42 -0.60 -12.79
CA ILE A 26 8.56 0.31 -12.61
C ILE A 26 8.01 1.74 -12.63
N ARG A 27 8.21 2.48 -11.53
CA ARG A 27 7.79 3.87 -11.43
C ARG A 27 9.01 4.79 -11.47
N ILE A 28 8.96 5.79 -12.33
CA ILE A 28 10.05 6.75 -12.56
C ILE A 28 9.51 8.13 -12.17
N GLY A 29 10.20 8.79 -11.25
CA GLY A 29 9.78 10.07 -10.70
C GLY A 29 10.66 10.48 -9.51
N ALA A 30 10.41 11.66 -8.94
CA ALA A 30 11.10 12.10 -7.74
C ALA A 30 10.75 11.17 -6.56
N ALA A 31 11.74 10.88 -5.69
CA ALA A 31 11.56 9.96 -4.55
C ALA A 31 10.39 10.37 -3.64
N ASN A 32 10.20 11.67 -3.41
CA ASN A 32 9.09 12.19 -2.61
C ASN A 32 7.74 11.95 -3.28
N ASP A 33 7.65 12.15 -4.60
CA ASP A 33 6.41 11.99 -5.36
C ASP A 33 5.97 10.52 -5.42
N LEU A 34 6.93 9.61 -5.62
CA LEU A 34 6.73 8.17 -5.58
C LEU A 34 6.25 7.70 -4.21
N PHE A 35 6.83 8.24 -3.14
CA PHE A 35 6.43 7.92 -1.78
C PHE A 35 5.03 8.45 -1.46
N LEU A 36 4.77 9.74 -1.70
CA LEU A 36 3.47 10.37 -1.41
C LEU A 36 2.35 9.72 -2.20
N THR A 37 2.53 9.51 -3.50
CA THR A 37 1.51 8.90 -4.35
C THR A 37 1.17 7.49 -3.86
N ARG A 38 2.17 6.71 -3.46
CA ARG A 38 1.94 5.36 -2.92
C ARG A 38 1.28 5.39 -1.54
N LEU A 39 1.62 6.35 -0.69
CA LEU A 39 1.01 6.54 0.62
C LEU A 39 -0.47 6.95 0.47
N ILE A 40 -0.77 7.91 -0.41
CA ILE A 40 -2.13 8.39 -0.65
C ILE A 40 -3.01 7.27 -1.21
N VAL A 41 -2.52 6.54 -2.21
CA VAL A 41 -3.25 5.39 -2.78
C VAL A 41 -3.43 4.29 -1.73
N GLY A 42 -2.42 4.02 -0.91
CA GLY A 42 -2.49 3.07 0.20
C GLY A 42 -3.50 3.46 1.28
N CYS A 43 -3.62 4.75 1.62
CA CYS A 43 -4.59 5.23 2.60
C CYS A 43 -6.02 5.22 2.05
N LEU A 44 -6.22 5.69 0.82
CA LEU A 44 -7.54 5.79 0.19
C LEU A 44 -8.14 4.41 -0.12
N LEU A 45 -7.34 3.50 -0.66
CA LEU A 45 -7.80 2.17 -1.08
C LEU A 45 -7.42 1.05 -0.09
N GLY A 46 -6.79 1.37 1.03
CA GLY A 46 -6.22 0.41 1.99
C GLY A 46 -7.20 -0.66 2.45
N ILE A 47 -8.47 -0.30 2.70
CA ILE A 47 -9.53 -1.24 3.09
C ILE A 47 -9.64 -2.43 2.13
N ILE A 48 -9.51 -2.19 0.82
CA ILE A 48 -9.61 -3.23 -0.22
C ILE A 48 -8.24 -3.79 -0.56
N LEU A 49 -7.21 -2.94 -0.60
CA LEU A 49 -5.87 -3.36 -0.99
C LEU A 49 -5.24 -4.31 0.02
N ILE A 50 -5.44 -4.11 1.33
CA ILE A 50 -4.88 -4.96 2.39
C ILE A 50 -5.36 -6.42 2.25
N PRO A 51 -6.66 -6.74 2.18
CA PRO A 51 -7.11 -8.12 2.01
C PRO A 51 -6.65 -8.71 0.67
N VAL A 52 -6.70 -7.93 -0.41
CA VAL A 52 -6.21 -8.39 -1.73
C VAL A 52 -4.71 -8.69 -1.71
N ALA A 53 -3.92 -7.86 -1.03
CA ALA A 53 -2.48 -8.09 -0.85
C ALA A 53 -2.20 -9.38 -0.07
N ILE A 54 -2.99 -9.64 0.98
CA ILE A 54 -2.87 -10.87 1.78
C ILE A 54 -3.21 -12.10 0.93
N ILE A 55 -4.33 -12.09 0.21
CA ILE A 55 -4.74 -13.19 -0.69
C ILE A 55 -3.64 -13.47 -1.71
N LYS A 56 -3.14 -12.41 -2.36
CA LYS A 56 -2.08 -12.54 -3.37
C LYS A 56 -0.82 -13.15 -2.78
N LYS A 57 -0.38 -12.71 -1.59
CA LYS A 57 0.83 -13.23 -0.93
C LYS A 57 0.70 -14.70 -0.50
N ILE A 58 -0.51 -15.15 -0.20
CA ILE A 58 -0.78 -16.53 0.25
C ILE A 58 -0.92 -17.47 -0.95
N PHE A 59 -1.64 -17.07 -1.99
CA PHE A 59 -1.99 -17.95 -3.12
C PHE A 59 -1.05 -17.83 -4.32
N VAL A 60 -0.40 -16.68 -4.51
CA VAL A 60 0.46 -16.38 -5.65
C VAL A 60 1.82 -15.97 -5.08
N ARG A 61 2.60 -16.99 -4.68
CA ARG A 61 3.91 -16.81 -4.06
C ARG A 61 4.92 -16.18 -5.01
#